data_AF-A0A336LJL0-F1
#
_entry.id   AF-A0A336LJL0-F1
#
_cell.length_a   1.000
_cell.length_b   1.000
_cell.length_c   1.000
_cell.angle_alpha   90.00
_cell.angle_beta   90.00
_cell.angle_gamma   90.00
#
_symmetry.space_group_name_H-M   'P 1'
#
loop_
_entity.id
_entity.type
_entity.pdbx_description
1 polymer ?
#
loop_
_entity_poly.entity_id
_entity_poly.type
_entity_poly.pdbx_seq_one_letter_code
_entity_poly.pdbx_strand_id
1 'polypeptide(L)'
;MAAPVEEAVNALRGNLTENTKLPVPRIVKIYIASLKDDFKEERRMLLETVGPELQTLYDDRTIEIELCDMHFGTGPNGSLVELNPKLLDDHLSEIEICHRDSKSVFFIALLGQNLGNLTIPLQIDIETFDAIKKQSNLEEIERLNSWYKLITGSKFYTLNTDKYRTRDFNELTGECVKLQKLLENKFHEILSQHINEQICDKIKQFQVKAIEHEINKAL
;
A
#
# COMPACT_ATOMS: atom_id res chain seq x y z
N MET A 1 32.15 -17.04 -15.03
CA MET A 1 33.49 -17.45 -14.56
C MET A 1 33.38 -17.69 -13.07
N ALA A 2 33.65 -18.91 -12.61
CA ALA A 2 33.61 -19.23 -11.18
C ALA A 2 34.70 -18.44 -10.45
N ALA A 3 34.37 -17.82 -9.31
CA ALA A 3 35.37 -17.21 -8.46
C ALA A 3 36.39 -18.28 -8.04
N PRO A 4 37.71 -17.97 -8.00
CA PRO A 4 38.69 -18.90 -7.47
C PRO A 4 38.26 -19.33 -6.06
N VAL A 5 38.37 -20.63 -5.78
CA VAL A 5 37.80 -21.31 -4.59
C VAL A 5 38.12 -20.59 -3.28
N GLU A 6 39.27 -19.94 -3.19
CA GLU A 6 39.73 -19.20 -2.02
C GLU A 6 38.96 -17.88 -1.76
N GLU A 7 38.56 -17.15 -2.81
CA GLU A 7 37.74 -15.94 -2.69
C GLU A 7 36.31 -16.27 -2.22
N ALA A 8 35.74 -17.35 -2.74
CA ALA A 8 34.41 -17.81 -2.32
C ALA A 8 34.40 -18.26 -0.85
N VAL A 9 35.44 -18.96 -0.39
CA VAL A 9 35.57 -19.38 1.02
C VAL A 9 35.78 -18.18 1.94
N ASN A 10 36.55 -17.17 1.52
CA ASN A 10 36.72 -15.94 2.29
C ASN A 10 35.41 -15.13 2.37
N ALA A 11 34.65 -15.05 1.28
CA ALA A 11 33.33 -14.43 1.28
C ALA A 11 32.36 -15.14 2.24
N LEU A 12 32.33 -16.48 2.24
CA LEU A 12 31.50 -17.27 3.17
C LEU A 12 31.91 -17.09 4.64
N ARG A 13 33.16 -16.70 4.91
CA ARG A 13 33.67 -16.35 6.25
C ARG A 13 33.43 -14.88 6.62
N GLY A 14 32.79 -14.10 5.75
CA GLY A 14 32.54 -12.66 5.94
C GLY A 14 33.75 -11.76 5.64
N ASN A 15 34.83 -12.31 5.08
CA ASN A 15 36.02 -11.54 4.70
C ASN A 15 35.82 -11.02 3.27
N LEU A 16 35.04 -9.93 3.15
CA LEU A 16 34.82 -9.23 1.89
C LEU A 16 35.95 -8.24 1.63
N THR A 17 36.52 -8.28 0.43
CA THR A 17 37.49 -7.28 -0.06
C THR A 17 36.83 -6.45 -1.17
N GLU A 18 37.40 -5.30 -1.53
CA GLU A 18 36.90 -4.48 -2.65
C GLU A 18 36.85 -5.22 -3.99
N ASN A 19 37.61 -6.31 -4.13
CA ASN A 19 37.64 -7.16 -5.33
C ASN A 19 36.69 -8.36 -5.28
N THR A 20 36.00 -8.59 -4.17
CA THR A 20 35.10 -9.74 -4.00
C THR A 20 33.85 -9.57 -4.85
N LYS A 21 33.85 -10.17 -6.05
CA LYS A 21 32.69 -10.19 -6.95
C LYS A 21 31.73 -11.30 -6.54
N LEU A 22 30.74 -10.96 -5.72
CA LEU A 22 29.63 -11.87 -5.46
C LEU A 22 28.77 -12.00 -6.73
N PRO A 23 28.30 -13.22 -7.06
CA PRO A 23 27.34 -13.38 -8.16
C PRO A 23 26.08 -12.58 -7.84
N VAL A 24 25.66 -11.73 -8.77
CA VAL A 24 24.40 -10.99 -8.63
C VAL A 24 23.25 -12.00 -8.71
N PRO A 25 22.40 -12.12 -7.68
CA PRO A 25 21.26 -13.03 -7.72
C PRO A 25 20.36 -12.66 -8.89
N ARG A 26 19.89 -13.68 -9.61
CA ARG A 26 18.93 -13.51 -10.72
C ARG A 26 17.54 -13.77 -10.15
N ILE A 27 16.92 -12.72 -9.63
CA ILE A 27 15.59 -12.82 -9.05
C ILE A 27 14.53 -12.28 -10.02
N VAL A 28 13.40 -12.95 -10.08
CA VAL A 28 12.14 -12.45 -10.65
C VAL A 28 11.18 -12.31 -9.49
N LYS A 29 11.03 -11.08 -9.02
CA LYS A 29 10.21 -10.72 -7.88
C LYS A 29 8.95 -10.03 -8.35
N ILE A 30 7.78 -10.63 -8.13
CA ILE A 30 6.50 -10.21 -8.69
C ILE A 30 5.55 -9.80 -7.57
N TYR A 31 5.19 -8.52 -7.54
CA TYR A 31 4.13 -8.00 -6.69
C TYR A 31 2.76 -8.40 -7.24
N ILE A 32 1.88 -8.88 -6.37
CA ILE A 32 0.49 -9.24 -6.69
C ILE A 32 -0.44 -8.19 -6.08
N ALA A 33 -0.93 -7.28 -6.92
CA ALA A 33 -1.93 -6.27 -6.56
C ALA A 33 -3.34 -6.85 -6.69
N SER A 34 -4.14 -6.72 -5.64
CA SER A 34 -5.54 -7.15 -5.58
C SER A 34 -6.22 -6.50 -4.39
N LEU A 35 -7.55 -6.41 -4.39
CA LEU A 35 -8.24 -6.23 -3.12
C LEU A 35 -8.11 -7.50 -2.27
N LYS A 36 -7.99 -7.35 -0.96
CA LYS A 36 -7.86 -8.48 -0.03
C LYS A 36 -9.05 -9.44 -0.08
N ASP A 37 -10.26 -8.92 -0.28
CA ASP A 37 -11.45 -9.75 -0.30
C ASP A 37 -11.69 -10.41 -1.66
N ASP A 38 -11.07 -9.88 -2.72
CA ASP A 38 -11.14 -10.43 -4.06
C ASP A 38 -10.01 -11.45 -4.31
N PHE A 39 -10.27 -12.34 -5.26
CA PHE A 39 -9.30 -13.32 -5.80
C PHE A 39 -8.53 -14.13 -4.75
N LYS A 40 -9.13 -14.44 -3.60
CA LYS A 40 -8.46 -15.16 -2.49
C LYS A 40 -7.90 -16.50 -2.96
N GLU A 41 -8.67 -17.23 -3.77
CA GLU A 41 -8.31 -18.56 -4.25
C GLU A 41 -7.24 -18.48 -5.34
N GLU A 42 -7.32 -17.52 -6.25
CA GLU A 42 -6.34 -17.28 -7.30
C GLU A 42 -5.01 -16.82 -6.71
N ARG A 43 -5.02 -15.89 -5.75
CA ARG A 43 -3.82 -15.46 -5.03
C ARG A 43 -3.19 -16.60 -4.25
N ARG A 44 -4.00 -17.42 -3.58
CA ARG A 44 -3.52 -18.64 -2.92
C ARG A 44 -2.89 -19.60 -3.92
N MET A 45 -3.52 -19.84 -5.06
CA MET A 45 -2.98 -20.70 -6.13
C MET A 45 -1.65 -20.16 -6.65
N LEU A 46 -1.54 -18.84 -6.85
CA LEU A 46 -0.30 -18.20 -7.26
C LEU A 46 0.83 -18.52 -6.28
N LEU A 47 0.61 -18.36 -4.97
CA LEU A 47 1.64 -18.59 -3.96
C LEU A 47 1.94 -20.05 -3.67
N GLU A 48 0.91 -20.89 -3.58
CA GLU A 48 1.03 -22.28 -3.10
C GLU A 48 1.29 -23.29 -4.23
N THR A 49 0.97 -22.94 -5.48
CA THR A 49 1.11 -23.84 -6.63
C THR A 49 1.99 -23.26 -7.72
N VAL A 50 1.62 -22.09 -8.26
CA VAL A 50 2.29 -21.53 -9.44
C VAL A 50 3.71 -21.08 -9.13
N GLY A 51 3.92 -20.35 -8.01
CA GLY A 51 5.24 -19.90 -7.57
C GLY A 51 6.23 -21.07 -7.41
N PRO A 52 5.89 -22.12 -6.64
CA PRO A 52 6.73 -23.31 -6.50
C PRO A 52 6.98 -24.06 -7.82
N GLU A 53 5.99 -24.15 -8.70
CA GLU A 53 6.14 -24.78 -10.02
C GLU A 53 7.12 -23.97 -10.89
N LEU A 54 6.96 -22.65 -10.96
CA LEU A 54 7.88 -21.75 -11.64
C LEU A 54 9.30 -21.85 -11.07
N GLN A 55 9.44 -21.87 -9.73
CA GLN A 55 10.74 -22.04 -9.09
C GLN A 55 11.40 -23.36 -9.54
N THR A 56 10.64 -24.46 -9.57
CA THR A 56 11.14 -25.77 -10.02
C THR A 56 11.59 -25.75 -11.48
N LEU A 57 10.86 -25.04 -12.35
CA LEU A 57 11.19 -24.93 -13.78
C LEU A 57 12.46 -24.12 -14.06
N TYR A 58 12.83 -23.21 -13.15
CA TYR A 58 13.95 -22.28 -13.32
C TYR A 58 15.14 -22.55 -12.38
N ASP A 59 15.06 -23.60 -11.56
CA ASP A 59 16.05 -23.99 -10.57
C ASP A 59 17.42 -24.30 -11.23
N ASP A 60 17.40 -24.95 -12.40
CA ASP A 60 18.58 -25.28 -13.20
C ASP A 60 19.33 -24.05 -13.74
N ARG A 61 18.64 -22.90 -13.85
CA ARG A 61 19.14 -21.64 -14.38
C ARG A 61 19.56 -20.66 -13.30
N THR A 62 19.54 -21.09 -12.04
CA THR A 62 19.85 -20.25 -10.86
C THR A 62 19.02 -18.96 -10.85
N ILE A 63 17.74 -19.06 -11.26
CA ILE A 63 16.78 -17.95 -11.18
C ILE A 63 15.87 -18.21 -9.99
N GLU A 64 15.74 -17.21 -9.14
CA GLU A 64 14.86 -17.22 -7.99
C GLU A 64 13.55 -16.55 -8.35
N ILE A 65 12.44 -17.19 -8.00
CA ILE A 65 11.07 -16.70 -8.22
C ILE A 65 10.49 -16.34 -6.86
N GLU A 66 10.11 -15.08 -6.70
CA GLU A 66 9.47 -14.57 -5.49
C GLU A 66 8.14 -13.91 -5.87
N LEU A 67 7.04 -14.41 -5.29
CA LEU A 67 5.71 -13.82 -5.46
C LEU A 67 5.33 -13.12 -4.16
N CYS A 68 5.00 -11.83 -4.25
CA CYS A 68 4.73 -10.96 -3.10
C CYS A 68 3.28 -10.55 -3.08
N ASP A 69 2.49 -11.18 -2.20
CA ASP A 69 1.13 -10.76 -1.89
C ASP A 69 1.10 -10.20 -0.47
N MET A 70 0.94 -8.88 -0.35
CA MET A 70 0.90 -8.18 0.94
C MET A 70 -0.37 -8.50 1.77
N HIS A 71 -1.36 -9.16 1.18
CA HIS A 71 -2.56 -9.62 1.88
C HIS A 71 -2.45 -11.06 2.38
N PHE A 72 -1.52 -11.86 1.87
CA PHE A 72 -1.37 -13.25 2.28
C PHE A 72 -0.93 -13.36 3.74
N GLY A 73 -1.54 -14.27 4.50
CA GLY A 73 -1.28 -14.42 5.94
C GLY A 73 -1.75 -13.26 6.81
N THR A 74 -2.37 -12.21 6.24
CA THR A 74 -3.01 -11.14 7.03
C THR A 74 -4.38 -11.63 7.51
N GLY A 75 -4.69 -11.44 8.80
CA GLY A 75 -5.86 -12.03 9.48
C GLY A 75 -7.23 -11.80 8.81
N PRO A 76 -8.30 -12.40 9.34
CA PRO A 76 -9.53 -12.71 8.59
C PRO A 76 -10.34 -11.50 8.07
N ASN A 77 -10.10 -10.29 8.56
CA ASN A 77 -11.05 -9.18 8.39
C ASN A 77 -10.45 -8.00 7.62
N GLY A 78 -11.04 -7.67 6.46
CA GLY A 78 -10.90 -6.41 5.73
C GLY A 78 -9.50 -6.08 5.22
N SER A 79 -9.41 -5.28 4.14
CA SER A 79 -8.12 -4.74 3.70
C SER A 79 -7.58 -3.82 4.78
N LEU A 80 -6.52 -4.27 5.48
CA LEU A 80 -5.88 -3.47 6.52
C LEU A 80 -5.38 -2.13 5.98
N VAL A 81 -5.10 -2.06 4.67
CA VAL A 81 -4.70 -0.86 3.93
C VAL A 81 -5.80 0.21 3.96
N GLU A 82 -7.06 -0.19 3.80
CA GLU A 82 -8.18 0.74 3.86
C GLU A 82 -8.38 1.33 5.26
N LEU A 83 -8.06 0.53 6.29
CA LEU A 83 -8.16 0.94 7.68
C LEU A 83 -6.98 1.83 8.08
N ASN A 84 -5.76 1.36 7.86
CA ASN A 84 -4.52 2.02 8.23
C ASN A 84 -3.78 2.49 6.96
N PRO A 85 -3.87 3.79 6.61
CA PRO A 85 -3.25 4.32 5.41
C PRO A 85 -1.73 4.19 5.38
N LYS A 86 -1.06 3.96 6.52
CA LYS A 86 0.39 3.67 6.54
C LYS A 86 0.76 2.34 5.88
N LEU A 87 -0.16 1.37 5.86
CA LEU A 87 0.09 0.10 5.17
C LEU A 87 0.11 0.27 3.65
N LEU A 88 -0.54 1.30 3.11
CA LEU A 88 -0.43 1.61 1.69
C LEU A 88 1.02 2.00 1.35
N ASP A 89 1.69 2.77 2.22
CA ASP A 89 3.10 3.12 2.01
C ASP A 89 3.99 1.87 1.97
N ASP A 90 3.72 0.88 2.82
CA ASP A 90 4.43 -0.42 2.82
C ASP A 90 4.20 -1.18 1.49
N HIS A 91 2.95 -1.19 1.00
CA HIS A 91 2.61 -1.78 -0.31
C HIS A 91 3.35 -1.10 -1.45
N LEU A 92 3.32 0.23 -1.50
CA LEU A 92 3.98 1.03 -2.54
C LEU A 92 5.51 0.87 -2.50
N SER A 93 6.08 0.76 -1.31
CA SER A 93 7.50 0.45 -1.10
C SER A 93 7.85 -0.94 -1.64
N GLU A 94 7.01 -1.95 -1.40
CA GLU A 94 7.25 -3.30 -1.91
C GLU A 94 7.20 -3.36 -3.45
N ILE A 95 6.32 -2.57 -4.09
CA ILE A 95 6.30 -2.43 -5.55
C ILE A 95 7.62 -1.85 -6.07
N GLU A 96 8.17 -0.84 -5.41
CA GLU A 96 9.49 -0.28 -5.77
C GLU A 96 10.61 -1.31 -5.64
N ILE A 97 10.57 -2.13 -4.59
CA ILE A 97 11.53 -3.22 -4.36
C ILE A 97 11.42 -4.25 -5.48
N CYS A 98 10.21 -4.69 -5.82
CA CYS A 98 9.95 -5.64 -6.90
C CYS A 98 10.47 -5.09 -8.24
N HIS A 99 10.18 -3.83 -8.56
CA HIS A 99 10.63 -3.17 -9.79
C HIS A 99 12.16 -3.05 -9.86
N ARG A 100 12.81 -2.66 -8.75
CA ARG A 100 14.26 -2.49 -8.68
C ARG A 100 15.01 -3.81 -8.81
N ASP A 101 14.53 -4.84 -8.12
CA ASP A 101 15.30 -6.06 -7.91
C ASP A 101 14.98 -7.14 -8.98
N SER A 102 13.74 -7.19 -9.48
CA SER A 102 13.31 -8.16 -10.50
C SER A 102 14.02 -7.96 -11.84
N LYS A 103 14.37 -9.08 -12.49
CA LYS A 103 14.98 -9.11 -13.83
C LYS A 103 13.99 -9.32 -14.97
N SER A 104 12.69 -9.39 -14.66
CA SER A 104 11.62 -9.63 -15.62
C SER A 104 10.34 -8.93 -15.15
N VAL A 105 9.17 -9.44 -15.55
CA VAL A 105 7.86 -9.07 -14.99
C VAL A 105 7.98 -8.96 -13.47
N PHE A 106 7.46 -7.87 -12.92
CA PHE A 106 7.54 -7.56 -11.49
C PHE A 106 6.20 -7.19 -10.86
N PHE A 107 5.13 -7.15 -11.66
CA PHE A 107 3.82 -6.69 -11.21
C PHE A 107 2.71 -7.45 -11.95
N ILE A 108 1.74 -7.92 -11.18
CA ILE A 108 0.48 -8.51 -11.66
C ILE A 108 -0.65 -7.83 -10.88
N ALA A 109 -1.65 -7.31 -11.59
CA ALA A 109 -2.87 -6.79 -10.99
C ALA A 109 -4.06 -7.71 -11.28
N LEU A 110 -4.74 -8.15 -10.22
CA LEU A 110 -5.99 -8.89 -10.28
C LEU A 110 -7.14 -7.92 -9.97
N LEU A 111 -7.85 -7.51 -11.01
CA LEU A 111 -8.87 -6.47 -10.90
C LEU A 111 -10.27 -7.06 -10.95
N GLY A 112 -11.04 -6.78 -9.90
CA GLY A 112 -12.43 -7.19 -9.76
C GLY A 112 -13.38 -6.13 -10.29
N GLN A 113 -14.65 -6.24 -9.90
CA GLN A 113 -15.65 -5.20 -10.19
C GLN A 113 -15.53 -3.99 -9.27
N ASN A 114 -14.88 -4.16 -8.11
CA ASN A 114 -14.65 -3.10 -7.13
C ASN A 114 -13.17 -2.70 -7.11
N LEU A 115 -12.89 -1.42 -6.87
CA LEU A 115 -11.54 -0.88 -6.68
C LEU A 115 -11.23 -0.56 -5.20
N GLY A 116 -12.15 -0.91 -4.30
CA GLY A 116 -12.00 -0.77 -2.86
C GLY A 116 -12.60 0.52 -2.31
N ASN A 117 -12.52 0.66 -1.00
CA ASN A 117 -13.04 1.82 -0.29
C ASN A 117 -12.09 3.01 -0.37
N LEU A 118 -12.59 4.20 -0.03
CA LEU A 118 -11.76 5.40 0.08
C LEU A 118 -10.66 5.19 1.12
N THR A 119 -9.40 5.41 0.74
CA THR A 119 -8.29 5.45 1.70
C THR A 119 -8.39 6.74 2.52
N ILE A 120 -8.31 6.64 3.85
CA ILE A 120 -8.36 7.82 4.72
C ILE A 120 -7.08 8.63 4.51
N PRO A 121 -7.15 9.91 4.10
CA PRO A 121 -5.96 10.72 3.86
C PRO A 121 -5.11 10.88 5.13
N LEU A 122 -3.79 10.71 5.01
CA LEU A 122 -2.86 10.96 6.11
C LEU A 122 -2.78 12.45 6.47
N GLN A 123 -2.88 13.31 5.44
CA GLN A 123 -2.77 14.75 5.57
C GLN A 123 -3.82 15.44 4.69
N ILE A 124 -4.45 16.47 5.26
CA ILE A 124 -5.38 17.35 4.55
C ILE A 124 -4.94 18.78 4.83
N ASP A 125 -4.82 19.62 3.80
CA ASP A 125 -4.46 21.03 4.00
C ASP A 125 -5.56 21.80 4.72
N ILE A 126 -5.20 22.89 5.40
CA ILE A 126 -6.15 23.70 6.19
C ILE A 126 -7.34 24.17 5.35
N GLU A 127 -7.10 24.62 4.12
CA GLU A 127 -8.16 25.17 3.27
C GLU A 127 -9.19 24.10 2.89
N THR A 128 -8.71 22.92 2.46
CA THR A 128 -9.58 21.78 2.15
C THR A 128 -10.29 21.26 3.41
N PHE A 129 -9.61 21.17 4.55
CA PHE A 129 -10.20 20.68 5.79
C PHE A 129 -11.29 21.63 6.33
N ASP A 130 -11.07 22.93 6.24
CA ASP A 130 -12.06 23.94 6.62
C ASP A 130 -13.25 23.96 5.65
N ALA A 131 -13.04 23.68 4.36
CA ALA A 131 -14.13 23.50 3.40
C ALA A 131 -15.02 22.30 3.77
N ILE A 132 -14.42 21.18 4.16
CA ILE A 132 -15.15 19.99 4.64
C ILE A 132 -15.94 20.35 5.91
N LYS A 133 -15.31 21.03 6.88
CA LYS A 133 -15.99 21.45 8.12
C LYS A 133 -17.20 22.34 7.89
N LYS A 134 -17.12 23.28 6.94
CA LYS A 134 -18.24 24.19 6.62
C LYS A 134 -19.48 23.45 6.10
N GLN A 135 -19.29 22.29 5.48
CA GLN A 135 -20.39 21.46 4.98
C GLN A 135 -20.82 20.37 5.97
N SER A 136 -20.16 20.28 7.12
CA SER A 136 -20.42 19.25 8.13
C SER A 136 -21.31 19.75 9.26
N ASN A 137 -22.07 18.82 9.85
CA ASN A 137 -22.80 19.07 11.08
C ASN A 137 -21.89 19.00 12.32
N LEU A 138 -22.41 19.33 13.51
CA LEU A 138 -21.62 19.36 14.74
C LEU A 138 -20.99 18.00 15.08
N GLU A 139 -21.74 16.89 14.94
CA GLU A 139 -21.25 15.54 15.23
C GLU A 139 -20.14 15.10 14.26
N GLU A 140 -20.27 15.45 12.99
CA GLU A 140 -19.26 15.20 11.96
C GLU A 140 -17.99 16.00 12.22
N ILE A 141 -18.10 17.26 12.61
CA ILE A 141 -16.96 18.12 12.98
C ILE A 141 -16.23 17.55 14.19
N GLU A 142 -16.96 17.10 15.22
CA GLU A 142 -16.37 16.44 16.38
C GLU A 142 -15.61 15.16 15.97
N ARG A 143 -16.20 14.35 15.09
CA ARG A 143 -15.53 13.15 14.57
C ARG A 143 -14.25 13.53 13.81
N LEU A 144 -14.31 14.48 12.88
CA LEU A 144 -13.14 14.96 12.12
C LEU A 144 -12.04 15.47 13.05
N ASN A 145 -12.36 16.30 14.04
CA ASN A 145 -11.38 16.82 15.00
C ASN A 145 -10.83 15.73 15.93
N SER A 146 -11.59 14.66 16.19
CA SER A 146 -11.08 13.53 16.98
C SER A 146 -10.00 12.75 16.20
N TRP A 147 -10.12 12.70 14.87
CA TRP A 147 -9.26 11.91 13.98
C TRP A 147 -8.10 12.72 13.41
N TYR A 148 -8.28 14.01 13.17
CA TYR A 148 -7.27 14.87 12.58
C TYR A 148 -6.82 15.95 13.56
N LYS A 149 -5.52 16.13 13.70
CA LYS A 149 -4.92 17.18 14.53
C LYS A 149 -4.10 18.14 13.68
N LEU A 150 -4.24 19.43 13.96
CA LEU A 150 -3.36 20.43 13.38
C LEU A 150 -1.99 20.35 14.09
N ILE A 151 -0.93 20.11 13.33
CA ILE A 151 0.43 20.12 13.87
C ILE A 151 0.89 21.57 13.94
N THR A 152 1.41 22.00 15.09
CA THR A 152 1.92 23.35 15.31
C THR A 152 2.99 23.70 14.27
N GLY A 153 2.77 24.76 13.50
CA GLY A 153 3.68 25.21 12.44
C GLY A 153 3.47 24.53 11.07
N SER A 154 2.55 23.57 10.95
CA SER A 154 2.18 22.94 9.68
C SER A 154 0.95 23.61 9.05
N LYS A 155 0.86 23.56 7.72
CA LYS A 155 -0.34 23.94 6.95
C LYS A 155 -1.32 22.78 6.76
N PHE A 156 -1.12 21.67 7.47
CA PHE A 156 -1.87 20.42 7.29
C PHE A 156 -2.44 19.88 8.61
N TYR A 157 -3.67 19.40 8.52
CA TYR A 157 -4.27 18.49 9.48
C TYR A 157 -3.76 17.08 9.22
N THR A 158 -3.21 16.44 10.25
CA THR A 158 -2.63 15.09 10.15
C THR A 158 -3.49 14.08 10.90
N LEU A 159 -3.67 12.91 10.31
CA LEU A 159 -4.39 11.79 10.90
C LEU A 159 -3.69 11.31 12.18
N ASN A 160 -4.46 11.18 13.25
CA ASN A 160 -3.99 10.69 14.54
C ASN A 160 -3.80 9.17 14.49
N THR A 161 -2.58 8.74 14.17
CA THR A 161 -2.28 7.31 14.01
C THR A 161 -2.17 6.53 15.32
N ASP A 162 -2.17 7.19 16.48
CA ASP A 162 -2.08 6.50 17.79
C ASP A 162 -3.33 5.65 18.07
N LYS A 163 -4.45 6.00 17.43
CA LYS A 163 -5.71 5.25 17.51
C LYS A 163 -5.59 3.82 16.95
N TYR A 164 -4.67 3.58 16.00
CA TYR A 164 -4.47 2.26 15.39
C TYR A 164 -3.74 1.27 16.32
N ARG A 165 -3.01 1.77 17.32
CA ARG A 165 -2.20 0.93 18.23
C ARG A 165 -2.90 0.57 19.54
N THR A 166 -3.96 1.29 19.89
CA THR A 166 -4.50 1.32 21.27
C THR A 166 -5.93 0.80 21.39
N ARG A 167 -6.67 0.64 20.28
CA ARG A 167 -8.09 0.25 20.28
C ARG A 167 -8.29 -1.19 19.83
N ASP A 168 -9.42 -1.77 20.26
CA ASP A 168 -9.89 -3.05 19.73
C ASP A 168 -10.11 -2.97 18.20
N PHE A 169 -9.76 -4.05 17.51
CA PHE A 169 -9.79 -4.10 16.04
C PHE A 169 -11.20 -3.89 15.47
N ASN A 170 -12.23 -4.45 16.11
CA ASN A 170 -13.60 -4.37 15.61
C ASN A 170 -14.18 -2.97 15.79
N GLU A 171 -13.92 -2.35 16.95
CA GLU A 171 -14.32 -0.96 17.21
C GLU A 171 -13.64 0.02 16.26
N LEU A 172 -12.33 -0.17 16.03
CA LEU A 172 -11.55 0.65 15.11
C LEU A 172 -12.08 0.53 13.68
N THR A 173 -12.36 -0.69 13.23
CA THR A 173 -12.94 -0.95 11.89
C THR A 173 -14.26 -0.20 11.72
N GLY A 174 -15.16 -0.28 12.71
CA GLY A 174 -16.43 0.44 12.68
C GLY A 174 -16.28 1.97 12.59
N GLU A 175 -15.34 2.55 13.33
CA GLU A 175 -15.07 3.99 13.29
C GLU A 175 -14.38 4.44 12.00
N CYS A 176 -13.46 3.63 11.45
CA CYS A 176 -12.83 3.89 10.15
C CYS A 176 -13.88 3.90 9.03
N VAL A 177 -14.78 2.91 8.98
CA VAL A 177 -15.85 2.86 7.97
C VAL A 177 -16.77 4.08 8.07
N LYS A 178 -17.11 4.52 9.27
CA LYS A 178 -17.90 5.76 9.47
C LYS A 178 -17.15 7.00 8.97
N LEU A 179 -15.83 7.08 9.21
CA LEU A 179 -15.01 8.20 8.75
C LEU A 179 -14.86 8.20 7.22
N GLN A 180 -14.63 7.04 6.61
CA GLN A 180 -14.55 6.89 5.16
C GLN A 180 -15.85 7.36 4.48
N LYS A 181 -17.01 6.89 4.95
CA LYS A 181 -18.32 7.31 4.43
C LYS A 181 -18.55 8.81 4.59
N LEU A 182 -18.16 9.37 5.73
CA LEU A 182 -18.25 10.81 5.97
C LEU A 182 -17.40 11.58 4.94
N LEU A 183 -16.13 11.22 4.79
CA LEU A 183 -15.22 11.88 3.86
C LEU A 183 -15.69 11.73 2.41
N GLU A 184 -16.11 10.54 2.00
CA GLU A 184 -16.60 10.27 0.64
C GLU A 184 -17.84 11.11 0.31
N ASN A 185 -18.81 11.18 1.24
CA ASN A 185 -19.99 12.03 1.08
C ASN A 185 -19.62 13.52 0.96
N LYS A 186 -18.74 14.02 1.83
CA LYS A 186 -18.31 15.43 1.80
C LYS A 186 -17.46 15.77 0.58
N PHE A 187 -16.63 14.85 0.11
CA PHE A 187 -15.92 15.00 -1.15
C PHE A 187 -16.89 15.12 -2.32
N HIS A 188 -17.93 14.28 -2.38
CA HIS A 188 -18.97 14.40 -3.40
C HIS A 188 -19.75 15.72 -3.32
N GLU A 189 -20.12 16.17 -2.12
CA GLU A 189 -20.80 17.47 -1.92
C GLU A 189 -19.93 18.64 -2.42
N ILE A 190 -18.65 18.71 -2.02
CA ILE A 190 -17.72 19.76 -2.45
C ILE A 190 -17.51 19.73 -3.97
N LEU A 191 -17.30 18.55 -4.56
CA LEU A 191 -17.12 18.40 -6.00
C LEU A 191 -18.37 18.82 -6.78
N SER A 192 -19.57 18.51 -6.28
CA SER A 192 -20.82 18.91 -6.94
C SER A 192 -21.01 20.43 -6.96
N GLN A 193 -20.59 21.11 -5.89
CA GLN A 193 -20.77 22.56 -5.72
C GLN A 193 -19.72 23.40 -6.46
N HIS A 194 -18.65 22.80 -6.99
CA HIS A 194 -17.58 23.47 -7.75
C HIS A 194 -17.06 24.75 -7.06
N ILE A 195 -16.86 24.70 -5.73
CA ILE A 195 -16.55 25.90 -4.92
C ILE A 195 -15.20 26.53 -5.32
N ASN A 196 -14.18 25.70 -5.54
CA ASN A 196 -12.83 26.13 -5.91
C ASN A 196 -12.12 25.01 -6.67
N GLU A 197 -11.61 25.30 -7.86
CA GLU A 197 -10.92 24.35 -8.74
C GLU A 197 -9.72 23.69 -8.07
N GLN A 198 -8.90 24.45 -7.33
CA GLN A 198 -7.74 23.90 -6.60
C GLN A 198 -8.15 22.92 -5.50
N ILE A 199 -9.26 23.17 -4.80
CA ILE A 199 -9.77 22.28 -3.76
C ILE A 199 -10.38 21.04 -4.42
N CYS A 200 -11.11 21.21 -5.51
CA CYS A 200 -11.65 20.09 -6.28
C CYS A 200 -10.55 19.15 -6.78
N ASP A 201 -9.43 19.68 -7.26
CA ASP A 201 -8.33 18.84 -7.75
C ASP A 201 -7.63 18.08 -6.62
N LYS A 202 -7.43 18.71 -5.45
CA LYS A 202 -6.94 18.00 -4.25
C LYS A 202 -7.89 16.91 -3.80
N ILE A 203 -9.21 17.17 -3.83
CA ILE A 203 -10.21 16.16 -3.46
C ILE A 203 -10.21 14.98 -4.43
N LYS A 204 -10.07 15.22 -5.74
CA LYS A 204 -9.91 14.15 -6.73
C LYS A 204 -8.69 13.28 -6.41
N GLN A 205 -7.57 13.88 -5.99
CA GLN A 205 -6.39 13.12 -5.57
C GLN A 205 -6.67 12.22 -4.35
N PHE A 206 -7.49 12.66 -3.41
CA PHE A 206 -7.88 11.83 -2.26
C PHE A 206 -8.85 10.70 -2.61
N GLN A 207 -9.58 10.81 -3.74
CA GLN A 207 -10.52 9.78 -4.17
C GLN A 207 -9.86 8.59 -4.88
N VAL A 208 -8.58 8.72 -5.25
CA VAL A 208 -7.78 7.63 -5.81
C VAL A 208 -7.75 6.47 -4.82
N LYS A 209 -8.14 5.28 -5.28
CA LYS A 209 -8.26 4.09 -4.42
C LYS A 209 -6.90 3.42 -4.23
N ALA A 210 -6.76 2.59 -3.20
CA ALA A 210 -5.50 1.91 -2.89
C ALA A 210 -4.94 1.12 -4.07
N ILE A 211 -5.78 0.32 -4.74
CA ILE A 211 -5.35 -0.47 -5.91
C ILE A 211 -4.92 0.41 -7.09
N GLU A 212 -5.54 1.58 -7.24
CA GLU A 212 -5.18 2.53 -8.29
C GLU A 212 -3.82 3.18 -8.01
N HIS A 213 -3.52 3.46 -6.74
CA HIS A 213 -2.17 3.88 -6.33
C HIS A 213 -1.13 2.79 -6.64
N GLU A 214 -1.42 1.52 -6.36
CA GLU A 214 -0.53 0.40 -6.67
C GLU A 214 -0.26 0.28 -8.17
N ILE A 215 -1.31 0.35 -9.01
CA ILE A 215 -1.18 0.32 -10.47
C ILE A 215 -0.35 1.51 -10.97
N ASN A 216 -0.69 2.73 -10.54
CA ASN A 216 0.03 3.94 -10.94
C ASN A 216 1.50 3.92 -10.51
N LYS A 217 1.83 3.19 -9.43
CA LYS A 217 3.21 3.02 -8.98
C LYS A 217 4.00 2.03 -9.83
N ALA A 218 3.32 1.06 -10.43
CA ALA A 218 3.92 0.01 -11.24
C ALA A 218 4.05 0.37 -12.74
N LEU A 219 3.37 1.42 -13.21
CA LEU A 219 3.46 1.94 -14.59
C LEU A 219 4.58 2.97 -14.74
#